data_AF-A0AAP0CTZ9-F1
#
_entry.id   AF-A0AAP0CTZ9-F1
#
_cell.length_a   1.000
_cell.length_b   1.000
_cell.length_c   1.000
_cell.angle_alpha   90.00
_cell.angle_beta   90.00
_cell.angle_gamma   90.00
#
_symmetry.space_group_name_H-M   'P 1'
#
loop_
_entity.id
_entity.type
_entity.pdbx_description
1 polymer ?
#
loop_
_entity_poly.entity_id
_entity_poly.type
_entity_poly.pdbx_seq_one_letter_code
_entity_poly.pdbx_strand_id
1 'polypeptide(L)'
;MDGLDGKSKRTKRTAPRSDDIYLKLLVKVMTKSLEQVVSMVLNSFQDPHPRARWSAINAVGQLSTDLGPELQNKYHHLVLPALASQWMIIIILGCRFAHAASAVLNFSENCTPELLNPYLDGIVGKLLVLLQNAKQMVQEGALTALASVADSSQVNQH
;
A
#
# COMPACT_ATOMS: atom_id res chain seq x y z
N MET A 1 -40.20 -40.24 30.64
CA MET A 1 -38.96 -40.85 30.12
C MET A 1 -38.70 -40.17 28.79
N ASP A 2 -38.09 -38.99 28.83
CA ASP A 2 -37.80 -38.19 27.63
C ASP A 2 -36.31 -38.34 27.30
N GLY A 3 -36.01 -38.96 26.16
CA GLY A 3 -34.65 -39.13 25.65
C GLY A 3 -34.17 -37.88 24.93
N LEU A 4 -33.15 -37.22 25.47
CA LEU A 4 -32.45 -36.11 24.83
C LEU A 4 -31.22 -36.66 24.07
N ASP A 5 -31.32 -36.74 22.74
CA ASP A 5 -30.24 -37.04 21.82
C ASP A 5 -29.32 -35.81 21.63
N GLY A 6 -28.15 -35.83 22.28
CA GLY A 6 -27.12 -34.82 22.16
C GLY A 6 -26.26 -35.01 20.91
N LYS A 7 -26.67 -34.40 19.78
CA LYS A 7 -25.83 -34.35 18.57
C LYS A 7 -24.67 -33.36 18.73
N SER A 8 -23.48 -33.90 18.95
CA SER A 8 -22.20 -33.19 18.83
C SER A 8 -21.98 -32.72 17.38
N LYS A 9 -22.06 -31.40 17.15
CA LYS A 9 -21.74 -30.78 15.85
C LYS A 9 -20.22 -30.81 15.65
N ARG A 10 -19.74 -31.82 14.93
CA ARG A 10 -18.35 -31.96 14.51
C ARG A 10 -18.04 -30.91 13.42
N THR A 11 -17.50 -29.76 13.81
CA THR A 11 -17.01 -28.74 12.89
C THR A 11 -15.90 -29.35 12.02
N LYS A 12 -16.19 -29.59 10.73
CA LYS A 12 -15.20 -30.08 9.77
C LYS A 12 -14.15 -28.98 9.56
N ARG A 13 -13.00 -29.08 10.21
CA ARG A 13 -11.80 -28.32 9.86
C ARG A 13 -11.32 -28.83 8.50
N THR A 14 -11.60 -28.10 7.43
CA THR A 14 -11.01 -28.35 6.11
C THR A 14 -9.54 -27.95 6.15
N ALA A 15 -8.65 -28.88 5.84
CA ALA A 15 -7.23 -28.59 5.70
C ALA A 15 -7.02 -27.57 4.56
N PRO A 16 -6.13 -26.56 4.73
CA PRO A 16 -5.84 -25.61 3.67
C PRO A 16 -5.28 -26.34 2.45
N ARG A 17 -5.64 -25.90 1.25
CA ARG A 17 -5.12 -26.47 0.01
C ARG A 17 -3.60 -26.32 -0.01
N SER A 18 -2.91 -27.23 -0.66
CA SER A 18 -1.44 -27.19 -0.81
C SER A 18 -0.97 -25.82 -1.32
N ASP A 19 -1.72 -25.19 -2.23
CA ASP A 19 -1.40 -23.87 -2.78
C ASP A 19 -1.49 -22.75 -1.72
N ASP A 20 -2.43 -22.82 -0.78
CA ASP A 20 -2.52 -21.89 0.36
C ASP A 20 -1.31 -22.03 1.29
N ILE A 21 -0.79 -23.24 1.44
CA ILE A 21 0.38 -23.51 2.29
C ILE A 21 1.64 -22.94 1.63
N TYR A 22 1.81 -23.13 0.32
CA TYR A 22 2.93 -22.56 -0.44
C TYR A 22 2.87 -21.03 -0.48
N LEU A 23 1.70 -20.43 -0.70
CA LEU A 23 1.52 -18.98 -0.65
C LEU A 23 1.82 -18.42 0.75
N LYS A 24 1.31 -19.05 1.81
CA LYS A 24 1.64 -18.64 3.19
C LYS A 24 3.13 -18.80 3.53
N LEU A 25 3.78 -19.83 3.00
CA LEU A 25 5.21 -20.04 3.21
C LEU A 25 6.04 -18.99 2.44
N LEU A 26 5.66 -18.68 1.20
CA LEU A 26 6.30 -17.66 0.38
C LEU A 26 6.17 -16.29 1.02
N VAL A 27 4.95 -15.90 1.44
CA VAL A 27 4.70 -14.67 2.20
C VAL A 27 5.59 -14.66 3.45
N LYS A 28 5.61 -15.75 4.23
CA LYS A 28 6.42 -15.83 5.47
C LYS A 28 7.93 -15.74 5.24
N VAL A 29 8.44 -16.24 4.11
CA VAL A 29 9.85 -16.08 3.73
C VAL A 29 10.11 -14.63 3.30
N MET A 30 9.23 -14.03 2.50
CA MET A 30 9.32 -12.63 2.11
C MET A 30 9.24 -11.69 3.31
N THR A 31 8.42 -11.98 4.32
CA THR A 31 8.34 -11.21 5.57
C THR A 31 9.67 -11.19 6.34
N LYS A 32 10.43 -12.30 6.34
CA LYS A 32 11.73 -12.39 7.03
C LYS A 32 12.82 -11.56 6.37
N SER A 33 12.75 -11.37 5.06
CA SER A 33 13.67 -10.53 4.30
C SER A 33 13.09 -9.15 3.97
N LEU A 34 11.92 -8.82 4.53
CA LEU A 34 11.13 -7.66 4.12
C LEU A 34 11.86 -6.35 4.38
N GLU A 35 12.59 -6.25 5.49
CA GLU A 35 13.40 -5.08 5.81
C GLU A 35 14.47 -4.82 4.74
N GLN A 36 15.17 -5.87 4.30
CA GLN A 36 16.17 -5.77 3.21
C GLN A 36 15.52 -5.40 1.88
N VAL A 37 14.37 -6.00 1.55
CA VAL A 37 13.65 -5.70 0.31
C VAL A 37 13.18 -4.26 0.31
N VAL A 38 12.55 -3.80 1.39
CA VAL A 38 12.11 -2.41 1.55
C VAL A 38 13.31 -1.46 1.44
N SER A 39 14.40 -1.75 2.15
CA SER A 39 15.62 -0.93 2.09
C SER A 39 16.19 -0.84 0.66
N MET A 40 16.33 -1.96 -0.05
CA MET A 40 16.83 -1.99 -1.43
C MET A 40 15.94 -1.20 -2.39
N VAL A 41 14.62 -1.37 -2.28
CA VAL A 41 13.65 -0.68 -3.15
C VAL A 41 13.67 0.82 -2.85
N LEU A 42 13.68 1.23 -1.58
CA LEU A 42 13.72 2.64 -1.20
C LEU A 42 15.04 3.31 -1.61
N ASN A 43 16.18 2.61 -1.52
CA ASN A 43 17.46 3.14 -2.02
C ASN A 43 17.42 3.44 -3.53
N SER A 44 16.65 2.65 -4.29
CA SER A 44 16.49 2.83 -5.73
C SER A 44 15.68 4.08 -6.10
N PHE A 45 15.07 4.78 -5.13
CA PHE A 45 14.39 6.06 -5.36
C PHE A 45 15.36 7.19 -5.70
N GLN A 46 16.64 7.03 -5.36
CA GLN A 46 17.71 7.99 -5.65
C GLN A 46 18.56 7.59 -6.86
N ASP A 47 18.16 6.56 -7.61
CA ASP A 47 18.90 6.11 -8.78
C ASP A 47 19.01 7.23 -9.83
N PRO A 48 20.19 7.45 -10.44
CA PRO A 48 20.34 8.50 -11.45
C PRO A 48 19.38 8.31 -12.62
N HIS A 49 19.07 7.06 -12.99
CA HIS A 49 18.22 6.72 -14.11
C HIS A 49 16.72 6.83 -13.77
N PRO A 50 15.95 7.68 -14.47
CA PRO A 50 14.53 7.90 -14.17
C PRO A 50 13.66 6.63 -14.22
N ARG A 51 13.99 5.65 -15.08
CA ARG A 51 13.23 4.39 -15.13
C ARG A 51 13.49 3.49 -13.92
N ALA A 52 14.69 3.51 -13.33
CA ALA A 52 14.98 2.70 -12.15
C ALA A 52 14.23 3.24 -10.93
N ARG A 53 14.21 4.57 -10.76
CA ARG A 53 13.35 5.25 -9.78
C ARG A 53 11.89 4.88 -9.95
N TRP A 54 11.40 4.90 -11.20
CA TRP A 54 10.02 4.50 -11.50
C TRP A 54 9.74 3.04 -11.13
N SER A 55 10.63 2.11 -11.50
CA SER A 55 10.45 0.69 -11.19
C SER A 55 10.42 0.45 -9.69
N ALA A 56 11.19 1.21 -8.92
CA ALA A 56 11.17 1.16 -7.48
C ALA A 56 9.84 1.65 -6.88
N ILE A 57 9.30 2.77 -7.36
CA ILE A 57 7.99 3.29 -6.91
C ILE A 57 6.88 2.28 -7.21
N ASN A 58 6.88 1.69 -8.41
CA ASN A 58 5.91 0.66 -8.77
C ASN A 58 6.05 -0.60 -7.91
N ALA A 59 7.29 -1.01 -7.60
CA ALA A 59 7.54 -2.13 -6.71
C ALA A 59 6.98 -1.87 -5.31
N VAL A 60 7.12 -0.66 -4.77
CA VAL A 60 6.47 -0.29 -3.48
C VAL A 60 4.96 -0.43 -3.56
N GLY A 61 4.33 0.04 -4.64
CA GLY A 61 2.88 -0.10 -4.83
C GLY A 61 2.44 -1.58 -4.80
N GLN A 62 3.14 -2.44 -5.54
CA GLN A 62 2.82 -3.88 -5.56
C GLN A 62 3.08 -4.56 -4.22
N LEU A 63 4.21 -4.26 -3.58
CA LEU A 63 4.51 -4.80 -2.24
C LEU A 63 3.47 -4.35 -1.21
N SER A 64 2.91 -3.15 -1.35
CA SER A 64 1.87 -2.64 -0.45
C SER A 64 0.57 -3.42 -0.59
N THR A 65 0.20 -3.81 -1.81
CA THR A 65 -0.96 -4.66 -2.08
C THR A 65 -0.71 -6.11 -1.63
N ASP A 66 0.45 -6.68 -1.97
CA ASP A 66 0.74 -8.11 -1.77
C ASP A 66 1.10 -8.46 -0.31
N LEU A 67 1.73 -7.53 0.42
CA LEU A 67 2.24 -7.73 1.78
C LEU A 67 1.47 -6.91 2.83
N GLY A 68 0.37 -6.26 2.41
CA GLY A 68 -0.51 -5.57 3.33
C GLY A 68 -1.32 -6.54 4.20
N PRO A 69 -1.63 -6.17 5.45
CA PRO A 69 -1.35 -4.88 6.10
C PRO A 69 0.02 -4.83 6.82
N GLU A 70 0.82 -5.90 6.77
CA GLU A 70 2.05 -6.02 7.58
C GLU A 70 3.13 -5.03 7.15
N LEU A 71 3.26 -4.78 5.84
CA LEU A 71 4.18 -3.78 5.30
C LEU A 71 3.83 -2.37 5.80
N GLN A 72 2.55 -2.00 5.76
CA GLN A 72 2.04 -0.71 6.21
C GLN A 72 2.33 -0.54 7.69
N ASN A 73 1.90 -1.50 8.52
CA ASN A 73 2.06 -1.44 9.97
C ASN A 73 3.53 -1.33 10.42
N LYS A 74 4.46 -1.99 9.71
CA LYS A 74 5.87 -2.00 10.11
C LYS A 74 6.70 -0.88 9.48
N TYR A 75 6.44 -0.51 8.23
CA TYR A 75 7.37 0.30 7.45
C TYR A 75 6.79 1.63 6.94
N HIS A 76 5.58 2.02 7.37
CA HIS A 76 4.99 3.32 6.99
C HIS A 76 5.92 4.50 7.20
N HIS A 77 6.67 4.50 8.30
CA HIS A 77 7.62 5.56 8.66
C HIS A 77 8.81 5.69 7.70
N LEU A 78 9.11 4.66 6.90
CA LEU A 78 10.12 4.71 5.83
C LEU A 78 9.48 4.98 4.48
N VAL A 79 8.40 4.27 4.18
CA VAL A 79 7.76 4.26 2.86
C VAL A 79 7.04 5.59 2.58
N LEU A 80 6.26 6.12 3.52
CA LEU A 80 5.51 7.36 3.30
C LEU A 80 6.43 8.56 3.09
N PRO A 81 7.49 8.78 3.89
CA PRO A 81 8.45 9.86 3.61
C PRO A 81 9.23 9.65 2.31
N ALA A 82 9.58 8.42 1.95
CA ALA A 82 10.26 8.14 0.69
C ALA A 82 9.37 8.47 -0.51
N LEU A 83 8.10 8.06 -0.49
CA LEU A 83 7.10 8.49 -1.48
C LEU A 83 6.95 10.02 -1.44
N ALA A 84 6.88 10.64 -0.25
CA ALA A 84 6.85 12.09 0.01
C ALA A 84 8.00 12.89 -0.61
N SER A 85 9.16 12.26 -0.85
CA SER A 85 10.33 12.86 -1.46
C SER A 85 10.27 12.89 -3.00
N GLN A 86 9.54 11.97 -3.63
CA GLN A 86 9.55 11.83 -5.09
C GLN A 86 8.65 12.85 -5.80
N TRP A 87 7.80 13.57 -5.07
CA TRP A 87 6.75 14.47 -5.60
C TRP A 87 7.24 15.53 -6.56
N MET A 88 8.44 16.06 -6.34
CA MET A 88 8.99 17.08 -7.23
C MET A 88 9.39 16.50 -8.60
N ILE A 89 9.86 15.24 -8.61
CA ILE A 89 10.19 14.48 -9.82
C ILE A 89 8.91 14.14 -10.61
N ILE A 90 7.81 13.84 -9.90
CA ILE A 90 6.47 13.62 -10.49
C ILE A 90 6.02 14.85 -11.29
N ILE A 91 6.17 16.05 -10.71
CA ILE A 91 5.78 17.32 -11.33
C ILE A 91 6.63 17.60 -12.58
N ILE A 92 7.94 17.37 -12.52
CA ILE A 92 8.86 17.69 -13.62
C ILE A 92 8.73 16.71 -14.80
N LEU A 93 8.54 15.40 -14.55
CA LEU A 93 8.65 14.37 -15.60
C LEU A 93 7.33 14.03 -16.33
N GLY A 94 6.17 14.53 -15.86
CA GLY A 94 4.88 14.40 -16.55
C GLY A 94 4.33 12.97 -16.70
N CYS A 95 3.41 12.77 -17.67
CA CYS A 95 2.45 11.65 -17.88
C CYS A 95 2.83 10.21 -17.52
N ARG A 96 4.11 9.86 -17.35
CA ARG A 96 4.54 8.52 -16.89
C ARG A 96 4.35 8.30 -15.38
N PHE A 97 3.90 9.32 -14.65
CA PHE A 97 3.86 9.36 -13.19
C PHE A 97 2.46 9.27 -12.54
N ALA A 98 1.39 9.09 -13.33
CA ALA A 98 0.07 8.74 -12.79
C ALA A 98 0.14 7.51 -11.85
N HIS A 99 1.06 6.57 -12.13
CA HIS A 99 1.32 5.40 -11.30
C HIS A 99 1.95 5.68 -9.93
N ALA A 100 2.67 6.80 -9.72
CA ALA A 100 3.20 7.09 -8.38
C ALA A 100 2.10 7.57 -7.42
N ALA A 101 1.10 8.30 -7.92
CA ALA A 101 -0.13 8.54 -7.19
C ALA A 101 -0.86 7.21 -6.91
N SER A 102 -0.84 6.27 -7.86
CA SER A 102 -1.34 4.90 -7.62
C SER A 102 -0.54 4.15 -6.55
N ALA A 103 0.77 4.35 -6.42
CA ALA A 103 1.54 3.71 -5.34
C ALA A 103 1.17 4.25 -3.96
N VAL A 104 0.86 5.55 -3.86
CA VAL A 104 0.30 6.16 -2.64
C VAL A 104 -1.10 5.60 -2.35
N LEU A 105 -1.94 5.46 -3.38
CA LEU A 105 -3.26 4.84 -3.30
C LEU A 105 -3.18 3.38 -2.80
N ASN A 106 -2.35 2.55 -3.44
CA ASN A 106 -2.16 1.15 -3.06
C ASN A 106 -1.58 1.02 -1.63
N PHE A 107 -0.79 2.00 -1.18
CA PHE A 107 -0.32 2.02 0.19
C PHE A 107 -1.45 2.38 1.16
N SER A 108 -2.27 3.40 0.85
CA SER A 108 -3.34 3.89 1.73
C SER A 108 -4.53 2.92 1.85
N GLU A 109 -4.84 2.12 0.83
CA GLU A 109 -5.96 1.16 0.84
C GLU A 109 -5.92 0.18 2.04
N ASN A 110 -4.73 -0.22 2.47
CA ASN A 110 -4.56 -1.19 3.57
C ASN A 110 -4.06 -0.54 4.88
N CYS A 111 -4.09 0.79 4.98
CA CYS A 111 -3.76 1.51 6.22
C CYS A 111 -4.98 1.62 7.14
N THR A 112 -4.77 1.51 8.46
CA THR A 112 -5.81 1.92 9.41
C THR A 112 -5.85 3.45 9.52
N PRO A 113 -7.00 4.05 9.89
CA PRO A 113 -7.11 5.50 10.05
C PRO A 113 -6.08 6.07 11.03
N GLU A 114 -5.77 5.35 12.11
CA GLU A 114 -4.81 5.78 13.12
C GLU A 114 -3.37 5.87 12.56
N LEU A 115 -3.02 4.97 11.64
CA LEU A 115 -1.71 4.94 11.01
C LEU A 115 -1.57 6.06 9.97
N LEU A 116 -2.65 6.40 9.27
CA LEU A 116 -2.64 7.39 8.21
C LEU A 116 -2.72 8.83 8.74
N ASN A 117 -3.42 9.05 9.84
CA ASN A 117 -3.68 10.36 10.46
C ASN A 117 -2.45 11.31 10.54
N PRO A 118 -1.27 10.87 10.99
CA PRO A 118 -0.09 11.75 11.09
C PRO A 118 0.42 12.27 9.74
N TYR A 119 0.04 11.62 8.64
CA TYR A 119 0.55 11.89 7.31
C TYR A 119 -0.48 12.58 6.40
N LEU A 120 -1.75 12.63 6.81
CA LEU A 120 -2.86 13.12 6.00
C LEU A 120 -2.62 14.53 5.44
N ASP A 121 -2.31 15.50 6.30
CA ASP A 121 -2.08 16.89 5.86
C ASP A 121 -0.96 16.98 4.81
N GLY A 122 0.11 16.22 5.01
CA GLY A 122 1.25 16.17 4.09
C GLY A 122 0.90 15.53 2.75
N ILE A 123 0.14 14.43 2.76
CA ILE A 123 -0.27 13.70 1.56
C ILE A 123 -1.31 14.51 0.78
N VAL A 124 -2.37 14.98 1.44
CA VAL A 124 -3.45 15.77 0.83
C VAL A 124 -2.89 17.06 0.24
N GLY A 125 -2.05 17.80 0.99
CA GLY A 125 -1.44 19.03 0.49
C GLY A 125 -0.66 18.82 -0.81
N LYS A 126 0.12 17.73 -0.90
CA LYS A 126 0.89 17.41 -2.11
C LYS A 126 0.01 16.95 -3.27
N LEU A 127 -1.04 16.17 -3.01
CA LEU A 127 -2.01 15.76 -4.03
C LEU A 127 -2.78 16.95 -4.61
N LEU A 128 -3.15 17.93 -3.77
CA LEU A 128 -3.80 19.17 -4.22
C LEU A 128 -2.89 19.98 -5.15
N VAL A 129 -1.58 20.06 -4.84
CA VAL A 129 -0.61 20.72 -5.72
C VAL A 129 -0.53 20.04 -7.09
N LEU A 130 -0.55 18.69 -7.14
CA LEU A 130 -0.61 17.95 -8.41
C LEU A 130 -1.90 18.25 -9.16
N LEU A 131 -3.04 18.25 -8.47
CA LEU A 131 -4.34 18.52 -9.06
C LEU A 131 -4.40 19.92 -9.70
N GLN A 132 -3.76 20.92 -9.10
CA GLN A 132 -3.78 22.30 -9.60
C GLN A 132 -2.76 22.57 -10.72
N ASN A 133 -1.60 21.91 -10.70
CA ASN A 133 -0.44 22.33 -11.51
C ASN A 133 0.03 21.29 -12.54
N ALA A 134 -0.45 20.04 -12.47
CA ALA A 134 0.00 18.98 -13.37
C ALA A 134 -0.82 18.88 -14.66
N LYS A 135 -0.34 18.07 -15.61
CA LYS A 135 -1.10 17.73 -16.83
C LYS A 135 -2.29 16.82 -16.50
N GLN A 136 -3.35 16.88 -17.30
CA GLN A 136 -4.61 16.14 -17.12
C GLN A 136 -4.45 14.69 -16.62
N MET A 137 -3.61 13.87 -17.27
CA MET A 137 -3.39 12.47 -16.84
C MET A 137 -2.85 12.34 -15.40
N VAL A 138 -2.04 13.28 -14.93
CA VAL A 138 -1.50 13.28 -13.56
C VAL A 138 -2.55 13.79 -12.57
N GLN A 139 -3.40 14.74 -13.00
CA GLN A 139 -4.54 15.24 -12.21
C GLN A 139 -5.55 14.12 -11.94
N GLU A 140 -5.85 13.29 -12.94
CA GLU A 140 -6.75 12.12 -12.79
C GLU A 140 -6.22 11.15 -11.72
N GLY A 141 -4.94 10.78 -11.79
CA GLY A 141 -4.33 9.91 -10.78
C GLY A 141 -4.28 10.53 -9.38
N ALA A 142 -4.03 11.83 -9.28
CA ALA A 142 -4.06 12.56 -8.00
C ALA A 142 -5.47 12.59 -7.41
N LEU A 143 -6.50 12.73 -8.24
CA LEU A 143 -7.90 12.70 -7.80
C LEU A 143 -8.30 11.32 -7.27
N THR A 144 -7.90 10.23 -7.96
CA THR A 144 -8.15 8.87 -7.49
C THR A 144 -7.44 8.61 -6.15
N ALA A 145 -6.18 9.03 -6.01
CA ALA A 145 -5.43 8.91 -4.75
C ALA A 145 -6.07 9.70 -3.61
N LEU A 146 -6.58 10.91 -3.88
CA LEU A 146 -7.33 11.69 -2.88
C LEU A 146 -8.59 10.95 -2.42
N ALA A 147 -9.35 10.36 -3.35
CA ALA A 147 -10.54 9.60 -3.01
C ALA A 147 -10.21 8.39 -2.12
N SER A 148 -9.17 7.62 -2.46
CA SER A 148 -8.73 6.47 -1.65
C SER A 148 -8.25 6.90 -0.25
N VAL A 149 -7.43 7.95 -0.16
CA VAL A 149 -6.98 8.48 1.14
C VAL A 149 -8.17 8.94 1.99
N ALA A 150 -9.18 9.58 1.37
CA ALA A 150 -10.39 9.99 2.06
C ALA A 150 -11.15 8.78 2.60
N ASP A 151 -11.38 7.74 1.79
CA ASP A 151 -12.08 6.51 2.20
C ASP A 151 -11.33 5.78 3.32
N SER A 152 -10.00 5.61 3.20
CA SER A 152 -9.16 4.96 4.23
C SER A 152 -9.03 5.77 5.53
N SER A 153 -9.35 7.07 5.51
CA SER A 153 -9.32 7.94 6.69
C SER A 153 -10.67 8.01 7.44
N GLN A 154 -11.73 7.41 6.90
CA GLN A 154 -13.03 7.38 7.58
C GLN A 154 -12.95 6.48 8.82
N VAL A 155 -13.35 7.03 9.97
CA VAL A 155 -13.57 6.24 11.17
C VAL A 155 -14.91 5.53 10.99
N ASN A 156 -14.90 4.22 10.73
CA ASN A 156 -16.12 3.43 10.71
C ASN A 156 -16.83 3.54 12.08
N GLN A 157 -17.91 4.32 12.13
CA GLN A 157 -18.85 4.30 13.25
C GLN A 157 -19.81 3.13 13.08
N HIS A 158 -19.35 1.92 13.40
CA HIS A 158 -20.21 0.75 13.62
C HIS A 158 -19.74 -0.06 14.82
#